data_AF-W2TYI5-F1
#
_entry.id   AF-W2TYI5-F1
#
_cell.length_a   1.000
_cell.length_b   1.000
_cell.length_c   1.000
_cell.angle_alpha   90.00
_cell.angle_beta   90.00
_cell.angle_gamma   90.00
#
_symmetry.space_group_name_H-M   'P 1'
#
loop_
_entity.id
_entity.type
_entity.pdbx_description
1 polymer ?
#
loop_
_entity_poly.entity_id
_entity_poly.type
_entity_poly.pdbx_seq_one_letter_code
_entity_poly.pdbx_strand_id
1 'polypeptide(L)' 'MQGEENLVTYTFNTHQAKHRFCGICGVQSFYVPRSNPDCIGVMPHCIDSPTVKELRFSTFNGQNWEEEMTKKAPVAH' A
#
# COMPACT_ATOMS: atom_id res chain seq x y z
N MET A 1 -15.83 0.76 10.40
CA MET A 1 -14.54 1.50 10.41
C MET A 1 -14.82 2.90 10.92
N GLN A 2 -13.92 3.48 11.71
CA GLN A 2 -14.01 4.89 12.14
C GLN A 2 -13.12 5.74 11.23
N GLY A 3 -13.49 7.01 11.01
CA GLY A 3 -12.67 7.97 10.26
C GLY A 3 -12.68 7.81 8.73
N GLU A 4 -13.56 6.97 8.18
CA GLU A 4 -13.71 6.77 6.73
C GLU A 4 -14.11 8.06 6.00
N GLU A 5 -14.93 8.89 6.63
CA GLU A 5 -15.35 10.22 6.14
C GLU A 5 -14.18 11.20 5.92
N ASN A 6 -13.05 10.97 6.61
CA ASN A 6 -11.86 11.80 6.51
C ASN A 6 -10.81 11.20 5.56
N LEU A 7 -11.10 10.06 4.92
CA LEU A 7 -10.19 9.46 3.95
C LEU A 7 -10.31 10.14 2.59
N VAL A 8 -9.16 10.54 2.05
CA VAL A 8 -9.00 11.04 0.69
C VAL A 8 -8.36 9.94 -0.14
N THR A 9 -8.91 9.72 -1.35
CA THR A 9 -8.33 8.79 -2.32
C THR A 9 -7.57 9.54 -3.39
N TYR A 10 -6.28 9.23 -3.52
CA TYR A 10 -5.43 9.69 -4.61
C TYR A 10 -5.11 8.53 -5.56
N THR A 11 -5.19 8.82 -6.85
CA THR A 11 -4.89 7.89 -7.93
C THR A 11 -4.07 8.63 -9.00
N PHE A 12 -3.18 7.92 -9.68
CA PHE A 12 -2.35 8.50 -10.75
C PHE A 12 -2.07 7.45 -11.84
N ASN A 13 -1.51 7.90 -12.97
CA ASN A 13 -1.15 7.05 -14.11
C ASN A 13 -2.35 6.23 -14.63
N THR A 14 -2.36 4.91 -14.42
CA THR A 14 -3.46 4.02 -14.86
C THR A 14 -4.68 4.07 -13.96
N HIS A 15 -4.61 4.81 -12.84
CA HIS A 15 -5.66 4.91 -11.82
C HIS A 15 -6.03 3.57 -11.14
N GLN A 16 -5.23 2.53 -11.33
CA GLN A 16 -5.44 1.21 -10.71
C GLN A 16 -5.06 1.21 -9.23
N ALA A 17 -3.94 1.85 -8.88
CA ALA A 17 -3.56 2.01 -7.48
C ALA A 17 -4.45 3.06 -6.80
N LYS A 18 -5.00 2.72 -5.62
CA LYS A 18 -5.85 3.62 -4.81
C LYS A 18 -5.15 3.91 -3.49
N HIS A 19 -4.45 5.04 -3.44
CA HIS A 19 -3.79 5.51 -2.22
C HIS A 19 -4.82 6.19 -1.32
N ARG A 20 -5.05 5.65 -0.13
CA ARG A 20 -6.04 6.17 0.82
C ARG A 20 -5.35 6.71 2.07
N PHE A 21 -5.48 8.00 2.30
CA PHE A 21 -4.85 8.69 3.44
C PHE A 21 -5.84 9.61 4.14
N CYS A 22 -5.59 9.91 5.41
CA CYS A 22 -6.39 10.86 6.18
C CYS A 22 -6.17 12.28 5.63
N GLY A 23 -7.23 12.96 5.21
CA GLY A 23 -7.17 14.35 4.75
C GLY A 23 -6.83 15.36 5.85
N ILE A 24 -6.90 14.95 7.12
CA ILE A 24 -6.58 15.80 8.28
C ILE A 24 -5.10 15.69 8.65
N CYS A 25 -4.59 14.47 8.83
CA CYS A 25 -3.22 14.24 9.33
C CYS A 25 -2.24 13.68 8.29
N GLY A 26 -2.70 13.33 7.08
CA GLY A 26 -1.86 12.81 6.00
C GLY A 26 -1.45 11.34 6.11
N VAL A 27 -1.77 10.66 7.22
CA VAL A 27 -1.38 9.26 7.44
C VAL A 27 -2.09 8.33 6.46
N GLN A 28 -1.31 7.46 5.80
CA GLN A 28 -1.78 6.42 4.89
C GLN A 28 -1.71 5.05 5.58
N SER A 29 -2.82 4.61 6.18
CA SER A 29 -2.87 3.33 6.89
C SER A 29 -2.98 2.12 5.94
N PHE A 30 -3.61 2.29 4.77
CA PHE A 30 -3.74 1.23 3.78
C PHE A 30 -3.92 1.76 2.35
N TYR A 31 -3.76 0.89 1.35
CA TYR A 31 -4.01 1.21 -0.06
C TYR A 31 -4.32 -0.04 -0.89
N VAL A 32 -4.85 0.18 -2.09
CA VAL A 32 -4.98 -0.87 -3.12
C VAL A 32 -3.78 -0.76 -4.07
N PRO A 33 -2.91 -1.77 -4.18
CA PRO A 33 -1.75 -1.72 -5.05
C PRO A 33 -2.12 -1.98 -6.52
N ARG A 34 -1.41 -1.34 -7.45
CA ARG A 34 -1.55 -1.60 -8.90
C ARG A 34 -1.24 -3.06 -9.26
N SER A 35 -0.24 -3.66 -8.63
CA SER A 35 0.22 -5.02 -8.93
C SER A 35 -0.75 -6.11 -8.51
N ASN A 36 -1.62 -5.83 -7.53
CA ASN A 36 -2.63 -6.77 -7.07
C ASN A 36 -3.89 -6.01 -6.62
N PRO A 37 -4.78 -5.65 -7.56
CA PRO A 37 -5.95 -4.82 -7.28
C PRO A 37 -6.97 -5.43 -6.31
N ASP A 38 -6.93 -6.75 -6.11
CA ASP A 38 -7.83 -7.48 -5.22
C ASP A 38 -7.31 -7.54 -3.78
N CYS A 39 -6.12 -6.99 -3.51
CA CYS A 39 -5.49 -7.00 -2.20
C CYS A 39 -5.39 -5.60 -1.57
N ILE A 40 -5.13 -5.58 -0.27
CA ILE A 40 -4.87 -4.36 0.51
C ILE A 40 -3.45 -4.39 1.03
N GLY A 41 -2.66 -3.37 0.69
CA GLY A 41 -1.40 -3.09 1.35
C GLY A 41 -1.67 -2.33 2.64
N VAL A 42 -1.13 -2.80 3.76
CA VAL A 42 -1.23 -2.16 5.08
C VAL A 42 0.12 -1.61 5.47
N MET A 43 0.14 -0.40 6.02
CA MET A 43 1.36 0.23 6.47
C MET A 43 1.76 -0.33 7.84
N PRO A 44 2.94 -0.99 8.00
CA PRO A 44 3.25 -1.74 9.23
C PRO A 44 3.27 -0.89 10.50
N HIS A 45 3.67 0.38 10.40
CA HIS A 45 3.71 1.29 11.55
C HIS A 45 2.31 1.74 12.03
N CYS A 46 1.24 1.43 11.29
CA CYS A 46 -0.14 1.67 11.70
C CYS A 46 -0.78 0.46 12.39
N ILE A 47 -0.03 -0.63 12.62
CA ILE A 47 -0.52 -1.83 13.28
C ILE A 47 -0.21 -1.73 14.78
N ASP A 48 -1.25 -1.51 15.59
CA ASP A 48 -1.15 -1.42 17.06
C ASP A 48 -1.34 -2.79 17.76
N SER A 49 -1.38 -3.87 16.98
CA SER A 49 -1.54 -5.23 17.50
C SER A 49 -0.19 -5.88 17.79
N PRO A 50 -0.02 -6.57 18.93
CA PRO A 50 1.19 -7.34 19.23
C PRO A 50 1.33 -8.61 18.38
N THR A 51 0.42 -8.87 17.44
CA THR A 51 0.41 -10.07 16.59
C THR A 51 1.48 -10.07 15.51
N VAL A 52 2.07 -8.91 15.19
CA VAL A 52 3.16 -8.82 14.22
C VAL A 52 4.43 -9.41 14.86
N LYS A 53 4.89 -10.55 14.34
CA LYS A 53 6.05 -11.28 14.89
C LYS A 53 7.36 -10.95 14.18
N GLU A 54 7.29 -10.62 12.89
CA GLU A 54 8.45 -10.43 12.03
C GLU A 54 8.11 -9.41 10.93
N LEU A 55 9.07 -8.55 10.58
CA LEU A 55 9.00 -7.68 9.41
C LEU A 55 10.14 -8.02 8.46
N ARG A 56 9.81 -8.34 7.21
CA ARG A 56 10.78 -8.60 6.14
C ARG A 56 10.78 -7.43 5.17
N PHE A 57 11.97 -6.94 4.85
CA PHE A 57 12.16 -5.82 3.94
C PHE A 57 12.89 -6.28 2.69
N SER A 58 12.42 -5.82 1.54
CA SER A 58 13.08 -6.01 0.26
C SER A 58 13.09 -4.67 -0.48
N THR A 59 14.16 -4.41 -1.22
CA THR A 59 14.22 -3.24 -2.10
C THR A 59 13.48 -3.52 -3.41
N PHE A 60 12.80 -2.49 -3.92
CA PHE A 60 12.10 -2.52 -5.20
C PHE A 60 12.47 -1.25 -5.98
N ASN A 61 12.92 -1.39 -7.22
CA ASN A 61 13.22 -0.24 -8.07
C ASN A 61 11.93 0.26 -8.74
N GLY A 62 11.32 1.27 -8.13
CA GLY A 62 10.10 1.89 -8.65
C GLY A 62 10.26 2.70 -9.94
N GLN A 63 11.49 3.08 -10.30
CA GLN A 63 11.77 3.82 -11.53
C GLN A 63 11.66 2.93 -12.78
N ASN A 64 12.09 1.67 -12.67
CA ASN A 64 11.99 0.66 -13.74
C ASN A 64 10.95 -0.41 -13.38
N TRP A 65 9.72 0.03 -13.13
CA TRP A 65 8.64 -0.80 -12.56
C TRP A 65 8.35 -2.05 -13.39
N GLU A 66 8.26 -1.93 -14.71
CA GLU A 66 7.91 -3.03 -15.63
C GLU A 66 8.97 -4.15 -15.62
N GLU A 67 10.24 -3.77 -15.60
CA GLU A 67 11.35 -4.72 -15.55
C GLU A 67 11.44 -5.40 -14.18
N GLU A 68 11.29 -4.63 -13.10
CA GLU A 68 11.31 -5.19 -11.75
C GLU A 68 10.12 -6.12 -11.48
N MET A 69 8.92 -5.83 -12.01
CA MET A 69 7.77 -6.72 -11.89
C MET A 69 8.02 -8.08 -12.55
N THR A 70 8.81 -8.13 -13.63
CA THR A 70 9.19 -9.39 -14.28
C THR A 70 10.18 -10.19 -13.43
N LYS A 71 11.09 -9.51 -12.71
CA LYS A 71 12.13 -10.15 -11.89
C LYS A 71 11.62 -10.55 -10.50
N LYS A 72 10.79 -9.70 -9.89
CA LYS A 72 10.42 -9.69 -8.47
C LYS A 72 8.98 -9.18 -8.31
N ALA A 73 8.03 -9.84 -8.94
CA ALA A 73 6.62 -9.57 -8.70
C ALA A 73 6.33 -9.70 -7.19
N PRO A 74 5.88 -8.63 -6.50
CA PRO A 74 5.51 -8.73 -5.11
C PRO A 74 4.23 -9.56 -5.01
N VAL A 75 4.36 -10.76 -4.43
CA VAL A 75 3.23 -11.64 -4.15
C VAL A 75 2.57 -11.15 -2.86
N ALA A 76 1.24 -11.00 -2.85
CA ALA A 76 0.52 -10.82 -1.60
C ALA A 76 0.64 -12.12 -0.80
N HIS A 77 1.19 -12.03 0.41
CA HIS A 77 1.35 -13.16 1.32
C HIS A 77 0.15 -13.25 2.26
#